data_AF-A0ABD0R5K4-F1
#
_entry.id   AF-A0ABD0R5K4-F1
#
_cell.length_a   1.000
_cell.length_b   1.000
_cell.length_c   1.000
_cell.angle_alpha   90.00
_cell.angle_beta   90.00
_cell.angle_gamma   90.00
#
_symmetry.space_group_name_H-M   'P 1'
#
loop_
_entity.id
_entity.type
_entity.pdbx_description
1 polymer ?
#
loop_
_entity_poly.entity_id
_entity_poly.type
_entity_poly.pdbx_seq_one_letter_code
_entity_poly.pdbx_strand_id
1 'polypeptide(L)'
;ALVDQAVFEELIREHLTQLTEHMTDLSFFSSVSLSWFLTLFISVLPIESAVNVVDCFFYDGIKAILQLGLAVLDYNMDNLLCCHDDAEAVTVLN
;
A
#
# COMPACT_ATOMS: atom_id res chain seq x y z
N ALA A 1 -1.55 3.78 13.69
CA ALA A 1 -0.47 3.89 12.69
C ALA A 1 0.54 2.74 12.82
N LEU A 2 1.40 2.69 13.85
CA LEU A 2 2.43 1.64 13.93
C LEU A 2 1.88 0.21 14.08
N VAL A 3 0.77 0.03 14.80
CA VAL A 3 0.09 -1.28 14.90
C VAL A 3 -0.49 -1.67 13.55
N ASP A 4 -1.19 -0.75 12.87
CA ASP A 4 -1.79 -0.99 11.56
C ASP A 4 -0.73 -1.27 10.48
N GLN A 5 0.44 -0.65 10.60
CA GLN A 5 1.60 -0.88 9.74
C GLN A 5 2.11 -2.33 9.86
N ALA A 6 2.25 -2.83 11.08
CA ALA A 6 2.67 -4.21 11.33
C ALA A 6 1.62 -5.21 10.78
N VAL A 7 0.33 -4.93 10.97
CA VAL A 7 -0.76 -5.72 10.39
C VAL A 7 -0.69 -5.72 8.86
N PHE A 8 -0.43 -4.57 8.24
CA PHE A 8 -0.31 -4.48 6.80
C PHE A 8 0.88 -5.28 6.25
N GLU A 9 2.04 -5.21 6.90
CA GLU A 9 3.19 -6.05 6.52
C GLU A 9 2.87 -7.55 6.58
N GLU A 10 2.17 -7.99 7.62
CA GLU A 10 1.73 -9.38 7.75
C GLU A 10 0.76 -9.75 6.61
N LEU A 11 -0.20 -8.88 6.29
CA LEU A 11 -1.11 -9.08 5.18
C LEU A 11 -0.40 -9.17 3.82
N ILE A 12 0.63 -8.35 3.58
CA ILE A 12 1.47 -8.45 2.36
C ILE A 12 2.14 -9.82 2.31
N ARG A 13 2.75 -10.28 3.42
CA ARG A 13 3.41 -11.59 3.48
C ARG A 13 2.42 -12.74 3.23
N GLU A 14 1.19 -12.62 3.70
CA GLU A 14 0.16 -13.65 3.54
C GLU A 14 -0.47 -13.68 2.15
N HIS A 15 -0.73 -12.51 1.55
CA HIS A 15 -1.54 -12.39 0.33
C HIS A 15 -0.72 -12.12 -0.94
N LEU A 16 0.44 -11.48 -0.80
CA LEU A 16 1.30 -11.03 -1.90
C LEU A 16 2.65 -11.75 -1.86
N THR A 17 2.63 -13.08 -1.75
CA THR A 17 3.84 -13.90 -1.57
C THR A 17 4.88 -13.65 -2.67
N GLN A 18 4.44 -13.49 -3.92
CA GLN A 18 5.31 -13.19 -5.08
C GLN A 18 6.14 -11.91 -4.87
N LEU A 19 5.51 -10.87 -4.30
CA LEU A 19 6.18 -9.61 -4.00
C LEU A 19 7.23 -9.81 -2.90
N THR A 20 6.90 -10.57 -1.87
CA THR A 20 7.82 -10.85 -0.75
C THR A 20 8.96 -11.81 -1.10
N GLU A 21 8.79 -12.65 -2.12
CA GLU A 21 9.83 -13.50 -2.68
C GLU A 21 10.82 -12.69 -3.52
N HIS A 22 10.34 -11.70 -4.28
CA HIS A 22 11.17 -10.80 -5.10
C HIS A 22 11.88 -9.73 -4.26
N MET A 23 11.16 -9.11 -3.33
CA MET A 23 11.66 -8.07 -2.43
C MET A 23 11.60 -8.57 -0.98
N THR A 24 12.71 -9.13 -0.51
CA THR A 24 12.81 -9.70 0.84
C THR A 24 12.82 -8.63 1.94
N ASP A 25 13.18 -7.39 1.61
CA ASP A 25 13.13 -6.25 2.52
C ASP A 25 11.80 -5.51 2.37
N LEU A 26 10.94 -5.64 3.37
CA LEU A 26 9.64 -4.95 3.41
C LEU A 26 9.74 -3.52 3.96
N SER A 27 10.90 -3.08 4.44
CA SER A 27 11.07 -1.73 5.00
C SER A 27 10.69 -0.64 4.00
N PHE A 28 10.93 -0.88 2.72
CA PHE A 28 10.47 -0.05 1.61
C PHE A 28 8.93 0.11 1.60
N PHE A 29 8.21 -1.01 1.51
CA PHE A 29 6.74 -1.00 1.50
C PHE A 29 6.18 -0.39 2.77
N SER A 30 6.86 -0.57 3.91
CA SER A 30 6.44 0.03 5.17
C SER A 30 6.57 1.54 5.18
N SER A 31 7.62 2.09 4.57
CA SER A 31 7.79 3.53 4.40
C SER A 31 6.70 4.12 3.50
N VAL A 32 6.43 3.46 2.36
CA VAL A 32 5.44 3.94 1.38
C VAL A 32 4.01 3.86 1.95
N SER A 33 3.62 2.72 2.49
CA SER A 33 2.26 2.51 3.03
C SER A 33 1.97 3.35 4.28
N LEU A 34 2.99 3.69 5.07
CA LEU A 34 2.82 4.64 6.18
C LEU A 34 2.32 6.00 5.68
N SER A 35 2.84 6.48 4.54
CA SER A 35 2.37 7.74 3.94
C SER A 35 0.90 7.64 3.50
N TRP A 36 0.49 6.50 2.93
CA TRP A 36 -0.89 6.25 2.55
C TRP A 36 -1.83 6.25 3.75
N PHE A 37 -1.42 5.64 4.86
CA PHE A 37 -2.25 5.54 6.07
C PHE A 37 -2.38 6.87 6.80
N LEU A 38 -1.30 7.67 6.83
CA LEU A 38 -1.33 9.00 7.43
C LEU A 38 -2.17 10.00 6.63
N THR A 39 -2.24 9.81 5.30
CA THR A 39 -2.95 10.72 4.40
C THR A 39 -4.27 10.16 3.89
N LEU A 40 -4.67 8.95 4.27
CA LEU A 40 -5.81 8.22 3.72
C LEU A 40 -5.81 8.21 2.18
N PHE A 41 -4.64 7.96 1.58
CA PHE A 41 -4.40 7.99 0.13
C PHE A 41 -4.64 9.35 -0.57
N ILE A 42 -4.94 10.43 0.16
CA ILE A 42 -5.20 11.76 -0.42
C ILE A 42 -3.97 12.30 -1.17
N SER A 43 -2.76 11.92 -0.77
CA SER A 43 -1.53 12.39 -1.42
C SER A 43 -1.23 11.70 -2.75
N VAL A 44 -1.82 10.53 -3.02
CA VAL A 44 -1.51 9.68 -4.18
C VAL A 44 -2.70 9.51 -5.12
N LEU A 45 -3.93 9.84 -4.69
CA LEU A 45 -5.13 9.76 -5.50
C LEU A 45 -5.65 11.15 -5.92
N PRO A 46 -6.28 11.27 -7.11
CA PRO A 46 -7.08 12.44 -7.45
C PRO A 46 -8.15 12.71 -6.39
N ILE A 47 -8.48 13.98 -6.17
CA ILE A 47 -9.37 14.41 -5.08
C ILE A 47 -10.73 13.70 -5.10
N GLU A 48 -11.29 13.44 -6.28
CA GLU A 48 -12.58 12.75 -6.43
C GLU A 48 -12.53 11.32 -5.90
N SER A 49 -11.44 10.59 -6.18
CA SER A 49 -11.22 9.24 -5.65
C SER A 49 -10.89 9.25 -4.17
N ALA A 50 -10.10 10.24 -3.73
CA ALA A 50 -9.70 10.38 -2.33
C ALA A 50 -10.91 10.59 -1.40
N VAL A 51 -11.92 11.35 -1.81
CA VAL A 51 -13.16 11.52 -1.03
C VAL A 51 -13.88 10.18 -0.83
N ASN A 52 -13.96 9.35 -1.86
CA ASN A 52 -14.57 8.01 -1.72
C ASN A 52 -13.80 7.12 -0.74
N VAL A 53 -12.46 7.20 -0.73
CA VAL A 53 -11.63 6.46 0.24
C VAL A 53 -11.89 6.93 1.67
N VAL A 54 -12.03 8.24 1.87
CA VAL A 54 -12.38 8.82 3.17
C VAL A 54 -13.77 8.37 3.62
N ASP A 55 -14.76 8.34 2.73
CA ASP A 55 -16.10 7.82 3.05
C ASP A 55 -16.07 6.35 3.46
N CYS A 56 -15.33 5.51 2.73
CA CYS A 56 -15.11 4.11 3.09
C CYS A 56 -14.41 3.95 4.45
N PHE A 57 -13.44 4.82 4.75
CA PHE A 57 -12.76 4.82 6.05
C PHE A 57 -13.72 5.18 7.19
N PHE A 58 -14.62 6.14 7.01
CA PHE A 58 -15.62 6.46 8.04
C PHE A 58 -16.65 5.35 8.23
N TYR A 59 -16.94 4.57 7.19
CA TYR A 59 -17.89 3.46 7.26
C TYR A 59 -17.28 2.17 7.84
N ASP A 60 -16.16 1.70 7.29
CA ASP A 60 -15.54 0.40 7.62
C ASP A 60 -14.22 0.52 8.42
N GLY A 61 -13.79 1.74 8.73
CA GLY A 61 -12.59 2.01 9.50
C GLY A 61 -11.29 1.69 8.76
N ILE A 62 -10.25 1.37 9.53
CA ILE A 62 -8.91 1.09 9.01
C ILE A 62 -8.87 -0.13 8.07
N LYS A 63 -9.83 -1.05 8.20
CA LYS A 63 -9.93 -2.23 7.34
C LYS A 63 -10.02 -1.84 5.86
N ALA A 64 -10.82 -0.83 5.53
CA ALA A 64 -10.96 -0.35 4.16
C ALA A 64 -9.62 0.16 3.59
N ILE A 65 -8.83 0.84 4.42
CA ILE A 65 -7.51 1.39 4.05
C ILE A 65 -6.47 0.29 3.85
N LEU A 66 -6.47 -0.73 4.71
CA LEU A 66 -5.60 -1.91 4.56
C LEU A 66 -5.94 -2.68 3.28
N GLN A 67 -7.23 -2.89 3.00
CA GLN A 67 -7.69 -3.54 1.78
C GLN A 67 -7.32 -2.75 0.52
N LEU A 68 -7.46 -1.42 0.57
CA LEU A 68 -7.05 -0.55 -0.53
C LEU A 68 -5.53 -0.62 -0.76
N GLY A 69 -4.73 -0.59 0.30
CA GLY A 69 -3.27 -0.73 0.19
C GLY A 69 -2.85 -2.04 -0.46
N LEU A 70 -3.48 -3.17 -0.08
CA LEU A 70 -3.22 -4.46 -0.71
C LEU A 70 -3.61 -4.44 -2.18
N ALA A 71 -4.78 -3.90 -2.50
CA ALA A 71 -5.26 -3.80 -3.88
C ALA A 71 -4.35 -2.93 -4.75
N VAL A 72 -3.79 -1.84 -4.21
CA VAL A 72 -2.83 -0.98 -4.92
C VAL A 72 -1.53 -1.74 -5.22
N LEU A 73 -1.01 -2.51 -4.26
CA LEU A 73 0.18 -3.34 -4.48
C LEU A 73 -0.07 -4.46 -5.48
N ASP A 74 -1.20 -5.16 -5.34
CA ASP A 74 -1.59 -6.25 -6.25
C ASP A 74 -1.82 -5.75 -7.68
N TYR A 75 -2.48 -4.60 -7.85
CA TYR A 75 -2.68 -3.98 -9.15
C TYR A 75 -1.36 -3.60 -9.84
N ASN A 76 -0.34 -3.24 -9.07
CA ASN A 76 0.98 -2.86 -9.59
C ASN A 76 1.98 -4.02 -9.56
N MET A 77 1.55 -5.25 -9.27
CA MET A 77 2.43 -6.41 -9.06
C MET A 77 3.42 -6.61 -10.22
N ASP A 78 2.92 -6.66 -11.46
CA ASP A 78 3.76 -6.90 -12.63
C ASP A 78 4.86 -5.84 -12.78
N ASN A 79 4.54 -4.58 -12.51
CA ASN A 79 5.51 -3.47 -12.57
C ASN A 79 6.51 -3.55 -11.42
N LEU A 80 6.05 -3.86 -10.20
CA LEU A 80 6.88 -3.99 -9.02
C LEU A 80 7.88 -5.16 -9.13
N LEU A 81 7.47 -6.27 -9.75
CA LEU A 81 8.35 -7.42 -10.02
C LEU A 81 9.41 -7.10 -11.08
N CYS A 82 9.19 -6.09 -11.92
CA CYS A 82 10.18 -5.62 -12.88
C CYS A 82 11.15 -4.57 -12.31
N CYS A 83 10.87 -3.99 -11.13
CA CYS A 83 11.74 -3.00 -10.51
C CYS A 83 13.05 -3.63 -10.01
N HIS A 84 14.14 -2.88 -10.18
CA HIS A 84 15.48 -3.27 -9.72
C HIS A 84 15.93 -2.58 -8.42
N ASP A 85 15.29 -1.47 -8.07
CA ASP A 85 15.52 -0.75 -6.83
C ASP A 85 14.25 -0.09 -6.28
N ASP A 86 14.34 0.38 -5.03
CA ASP A 86 13.24 1.04 -4.33
C ASP A 86 12.79 2.33 -5.04
N ALA A 87 13.69 3.05 -5.70
CA ALA A 87 13.37 4.32 -6.34
C ALA A 87 12.44 4.11 -7.55
N GLU A 88 12.67 3.07 -8.35
CA GLU A 88 11.76 2.65 -9.41
C GLU A 88 10.39 2.28 -8.84
N ALA A 89 10.35 1.50 -7.75
CA ALA A 89 9.11 1.10 -7.11
C ALA A 89 8.31 2.31 -6.56
N VAL A 90 8.98 3.35 -6.03
CA VAL A 90 8.31 4.61 -5.62
C VAL A 90 7.61 5.27 -6.79
N THR A 91 8.22 5.25 -7.99
CA THR A 91 7.62 5.88 -9.18
C THR A 91 6.43 5.11 -9.74
N VAL A 92 6.39 3.79 -9.51
CA VAL A 92 5.22 2.97 -9.86
C VAL A 92 4.05 3.24 -8.92
N LEU A 93 4.34 3.55 -7.65
CA LEU A 93 3.35 3.68 -6.58
C LEU A 93 2.87 5.12 -6.31
N ASN A 94 3.39 6.13 -7.02
CA ASN A 94 2.96 7.54 -6.95
C ASN A 94 2.44 8.03 -8.30
#